data_AF-A0A517PXM4-F1
#
_entry.id   AF-A0A517PXM4-F1
#
_cell.length_a   1.000
_cell.length_b   1.000
_cell.length_c   1.000
_cell.angle_alpha   90.00
_cell.angle_beta   90.00
_cell.angle_gamma   90.00
#
_symmetry.space_group_name_H-M   'P 1'
#
loop_
_entity.id
_entity.type
_entity.pdbx_description
1 polymer ?
#
loop_
_entity_poly.entity_id
_entity_poly.type
_entity_poly.pdbx_seq_one_letter_code
_entity_poly.pdbx_strand_id
1 'polypeptide(L)'
;MDVTTFHCPHCRAALRMRGRQTAGTRFHCPDCEQPLQITAAEEGTLSLSPVESEPVPQGPSPLTLKTTAALTSIRQGLKYLAASPVLLSWIVAGTGGLAILLMILFDESPTIPQPEIDASVKADDNQEPAADQPLLPEVAAEPEPGIPEPAAPEIPAVPAPDQFAHQPLIAVKPNQIPPLVARKPDPQEEPAVPATDVTLALQIPILEFRQSEEIPLSTLISQFEEMLDTKFLIADNVKNDPRLLETPVSFSQKNTNLSRLLTQILSEAALTFSVKSNKIHIERAEGS
;
A
#
# COMPACT_ATOMS: atom_id res chain seq x y z
N MET A 1 24.04 3.54 -32.86
CA MET A 1 23.57 2.89 -31.62
C MET A 1 23.24 1.47 -31.99
N ASP A 2 23.97 0.49 -31.46
CA ASP A 2 23.79 -0.91 -31.84
C ASP A 2 22.58 -1.48 -31.09
N VAL A 3 21.63 -2.02 -31.86
CA VAL A 3 20.42 -2.67 -31.35
C VAL A 3 20.53 -4.15 -31.67
N THR A 4 20.60 -4.98 -30.63
CA THR A 4 20.62 -6.43 -30.76
C THR A 4 19.22 -6.98 -30.50
N THR A 5 18.82 -7.96 -31.31
CA THR A 5 17.48 -8.54 -31.25
C THR A 5 17.59 -10.00 -30.84
N PHE A 6 16.84 -10.41 -29.82
CA PHE A 6 16.81 -11.77 -29.30
C PHE A 6 15.39 -12.30 -29.29
N HIS A 7 15.22 -13.62 -29.26
CA HIS A 7 13.91 -14.24 -29.09
C HIS A 7 13.82 -14.80 -27.68
N CYS A 8 12.71 -14.51 -26.98
CA CYS A 8 12.47 -15.08 -25.67
C CYS A 8 12.34 -16.63 -25.76
N PRO A 9 13.06 -17.42 -24.94
CA PRO A 9 12.93 -18.87 -24.95
C PRO A 9 11.54 -19.38 -24.49
N HIS A 10 10.80 -18.58 -23.70
CA HIS A 10 9.50 -18.98 -23.17
C HIS A 10 8.34 -18.67 -24.12
N CYS A 11 8.26 -17.44 -24.64
CA CYS A 11 7.13 -16.98 -25.47
C CYS A 11 7.49 -16.71 -26.94
N ARG A 12 8.77 -16.83 -27.32
CA ARG A 12 9.30 -16.51 -28.66
C ARG A 12 9.12 -15.06 -29.10
N ALA A 13 8.74 -14.14 -28.21
CA ALA A 13 8.64 -12.73 -28.51
C ALA A 13 10.02 -12.12 -28.85
N ALA A 14 10.05 -11.18 -29.80
CA ALA A 14 11.26 -10.53 -30.29
C ALA A 14 11.65 -9.35 -29.38
N LEU A 15 12.67 -9.55 -28.55
CA LEU A 15 13.18 -8.59 -27.59
C LEU A 15 14.27 -7.74 -28.24
N ARG A 16 14.07 -6.41 -28.26
CA ARG A 16 15.05 -5.44 -28.78
C ARG A 16 15.80 -4.78 -27.63
N MET A 17 17.10 -5.02 -27.53
CA MET A 17 17.94 -4.39 -26.52
C MET A 17 18.80 -3.28 -27.13
N ARG A 18 18.80 -2.10 -26.50
CA ARG A 18 19.68 -0.98 -26.85
C ARG A 18 20.95 -1.06 -25.98
N GLY A 19 22.11 -0.83 -26.60
CA GLY A 19 23.45 -1.22 -26.11
C GLY A 19 23.86 -0.93 -24.65
N ARG A 20 24.92 -1.66 -24.26
CA ARG A 20 25.63 -1.76 -22.95
C ARG A 20 24.99 -2.61 -21.84
N GLN A 21 24.13 -3.58 -22.16
CA GLN A 21 23.85 -4.63 -21.18
C GLN A 21 24.98 -5.67 -21.20
N THR A 22 25.63 -5.84 -20.05
CA THR A 22 26.72 -6.80 -19.84
C THR A 22 26.15 -8.18 -19.50
N ALA A 23 26.89 -9.23 -19.84
CA ALA A 23 26.59 -10.59 -19.39
C ALA A 23 26.38 -10.63 -17.87
N GLY A 24 25.38 -11.39 -17.43
CA GLY A 24 24.98 -11.52 -16.02
C GLY A 24 23.78 -10.68 -15.60
N THR A 25 23.34 -9.72 -16.43
CA THR A 25 22.14 -8.93 -16.14
C THR A 25 20.87 -9.80 -16.19
N ARG A 26 20.01 -9.63 -15.19
CA ARG A 26 18.71 -10.30 -15.06
C ARG A 26 17.60 -9.29 -15.34
N PHE A 27 16.62 -9.69 -16.13
CA PHE A 27 15.45 -8.87 -16.43
C PHE A 27 14.23 -9.77 -16.72
N HIS A 28 13.03 -9.21 -16.65
CA HIS A 28 11.81 -9.94 -16.94
C HIS A 28 11.36 -9.66 -18.38
N CYS A 29 10.84 -10.69 -19.05
CA CYS A 29 10.26 -10.51 -20.38
C CYS A 29 8.99 -9.64 -20.29
N PRO A 30 8.84 -8.56 -21.08
CA PRO A 30 7.63 -7.72 -21.06
C PRO A 30 6.37 -8.44 -21.55
N ASP A 31 6.52 -9.51 -22.33
CA ASP A 31 5.38 -10.24 -22.90
C ASP A 31 4.89 -11.41 -22.03
N CYS A 32 5.77 -12.05 -21.24
CA CYS A 32 5.43 -13.22 -20.43
C CYS A 32 5.88 -13.18 -18.97
N GLU A 33 6.51 -12.08 -18.55
CA GLU A 33 7.01 -11.82 -17.19
C GLU A 33 8.00 -12.86 -16.65
N GLN A 34 8.46 -13.82 -17.46
CA GLN A 34 9.44 -14.81 -17.02
C GLN A 34 10.83 -14.18 -16.83
N PRO A 35 11.57 -14.57 -15.78
CA PRO A 35 12.92 -14.07 -15.51
C PRO A 35 13.92 -14.64 -16.53
N LEU A 36 14.68 -13.76 -17.16
CA LEU A 36 15.71 -14.07 -18.16
C LEU A 36 17.06 -13.53 -17.70
N GLN A 37 18.14 -14.20 -18.11
CA GLN A 37 19.50 -13.73 -17.87
C GLN A 37 20.30 -13.72 -19.17
N ILE A 38 21.08 -12.63 -19.37
CA ILE A 38 22.03 -12.54 -20.49
C ILE A 38 23.27 -13.37 -20.15
N THR A 39 23.52 -14.42 -20.91
CA THR A 39 24.75 -15.22 -20.83
C THR A 39 25.67 -14.84 -22.00
N ALA A 40 26.97 -14.74 -21.75
CA ALA A 40 27.95 -14.62 -22.83
C ALA A 40 28.20 -16.03 -23.37
N ALA A 41 27.89 -16.27 -24.65
CA ALA A 41 28.30 -17.49 -25.31
C ALA A 41 29.81 -17.42 -25.63
N GLU A 42 30.46 -18.58 -25.74
CA GLU A 42 31.92 -18.72 -25.91
C GLU A 42 32.47 -18.03 -27.19
N GLU A 43 31.60 -17.64 -28.12
CA GLU A 43 31.95 -17.00 -29.39
C GLU A 43 31.82 -15.45 -29.36
N GLY A 44 31.61 -14.85 -28.19
CA GLY A 44 31.41 -13.39 -28.06
C GLY A 44 30.01 -12.92 -28.49
N THR A 45 29.10 -13.84 -28.79
CA THR A 45 27.67 -13.58 -29.00
C THR A 45 26.94 -13.63 -27.66
N LEU A 46 26.03 -12.68 -27.43
CA LEU A 46 25.16 -12.70 -26.25
C LEU A 46 24.03 -13.69 -26.53
N SER A 47 23.67 -14.53 -25.55
CA SER A 47 22.51 -15.42 -25.63
C SER A 47 21.60 -15.17 -24.42
N LEU A 48 20.32 -15.52 -24.58
CA LEU A 48 19.35 -15.49 -23.48
C LEU A 48 19.15 -16.92 -22.98
N SER A 49 19.54 -17.17 -21.74
CA SER A 49 19.23 -18.42 -21.06
C SER A 49 18.08 -18.20 -20.07
N PRO A 50 17.13 -19.14 -19.97
CA PRO A 50 16.18 -19.14 -18.87
C PRO A 50 16.96 -19.24 -17.56
N VAL A 51 16.56 -18.46 -16.56
CA VAL A 51 17.08 -18.67 -15.20
C VAL A 51 16.40 -19.93 -14.70
N GLU A 52 17.10 -21.07 -14.81
CA GLU A 52 16.74 -22.31 -14.13
C GLU A 52 16.58 -21.94 -12.66
N SER A 53 15.33 -21.94 -12.19
CA SER A 53 15.00 -21.72 -10.79
C SER A 53 15.80 -22.72 -9.98
N GLU A 54 16.76 -22.20 -9.21
CA GLU A 54 17.59 -22.97 -8.30
C GLU A 54 16.67 -23.91 -7.52
N PRO A 55 16.90 -25.24 -7.57
CA PRO A 55 16.06 -26.18 -6.85
C PRO A 55 16.10 -25.78 -5.39
N VAL A 56 14.94 -25.38 -4.87
CA VAL A 56 14.72 -25.06 -3.46
C VAL A 56 15.45 -26.13 -2.65
N PRO A 57 16.52 -25.80 -1.91
CA PRO A 57 17.14 -26.78 -1.05
C PRO A 57 16.03 -27.23 -0.11
N GLN A 58 15.71 -28.53 -0.17
CA GLN A 58 14.84 -29.20 0.79
C GLN A 58 15.54 -29.12 2.15
N GLY A 59 15.42 -27.95 2.77
CA GLY A 59 15.86 -27.68 4.12
C GLY A 59 14.97 -28.46 5.08
N PRO A 60 15.56 -29.03 6.15
CA PRO A 60 14.83 -29.87 7.08
C PRO A 60 13.71 -29.09 7.77
N SER A 61 12.53 -29.69 7.74
CA SER A 61 11.30 -29.48 8.51
C SER A 61 11.27 -28.30 9.51
N PRO A 62 10.26 -27.40 9.44
CA PRO A 62 10.18 -26.13 10.20
C PRO A 62 9.83 -26.27 11.70
N LEU A 63 10.07 -27.42 12.33
CA LEU A 63 9.61 -27.68 13.71
C LEU A 63 10.70 -27.79 14.78
N THR A 64 11.99 -27.57 14.46
CA THR A 64 13.07 -27.78 15.46
C THR A 64 14.07 -26.63 15.62
N LEU A 65 13.85 -25.48 14.99
CA LEU A 65 14.80 -24.34 15.02
C LEU A 65 14.44 -23.21 15.99
N LYS A 66 13.51 -23.42 16.93
CA LYS A 66 13.11 -22.41 17.92
C LYS A 66 13.55 -22.67 19.37
N THR A 67 14.42 -23.64 19.62
CA THR A 67 14.86 -23.99 21.00
C THR A 67 16.30 -23.61 21.34
N THR A 68 17.14 -23.20 20.39
CA THR A 68 18.54 -22.89 20.69
C THR A 68 18.86 -21.39 20.79
N ALA A 69 18.06 -20.51 20.19
CA ALA A 69 18.25 -19.04 20.30
C ALA A 69 17.65 -18.44 21.59
N ALA A 70 16.73 -19.13 22.26
CA ALA A 70 16.09 -18.64 23.49
C ALA A 70 16.92 -18.93 24.77
N LEU A 71 17.89 -19.85 24.74
CA LEU A 71 18.63 -20.24 25.93
C LEU A 71 19.82 -19.31 26.25
N THR A 72 20.34 -18.59 25.25
CA THR A 72 21.48 -17.67 25.42
C THR A 72 21.08 -16.30 25.94
N SER A 73 19.88 -15.80 25.60
CA SER A 73 19.36 -14.51 26.12
C SER A 73 18.98 -14.59 27.60
N ILE A 74 18.50 -15.75 28.08
CA ILE A 74 18.14 -15.97 29.49
C ILE A 74 19.38 -15.94 30.41
N ARG A 75 20.55 -16.37 29.93
CA ARG A 75 21.80 -16.32 30.73
C ARG A 75 22.37 -14.93 30.92
N GLN A 76 22.10 -13.98 30.02
CA GLN A 76 22.55 -12.59 30.18
C GLN A 76 21.62 -11.77 31.08
N GLY A 77 20.31 -12.05 31.07
CA GLY A 77 19.34 -11.40 31.96
C GLY A 77 19.53 -11.71 33.46
N LEU A 78 20.00 -12.92 33.80
CA LEU A 78 20.13 -13.33 35.20
C LEU A 78 21.25 -12.60 35.98
N LYS A 79 22.25 -12.02 35.29
CA LYS A 79 23.34 -11.28 35.95
C LYS A 79 22.93 -9.88 36.43
N TYR A 80 21.88 -9.29 35.84
CA TYR A 80 21.40 -7.96 36.22
C TYR A 80 20.40 -7.98 37.38
N LEU A 81 19.79 -9.12 37.68
CA LEU A 81 18.84 -9.27 38.79
C LEU A 81 19.51 -9.41 40.17
N ALA A 82 20.80 -9.77 40.24
CA ALA A 82 21.51 -9.95 41.51
C ALA A 82 22.05 -8.65 42.13
N ALA A 83 22.03 -7.52 41.42
CA ALA A 83 22.70 -6.28 41.84
C ALA A 83 21.76 -5.17 42.36
N SER A 84 20.44 -5.37 42.37
CA SER A 84 19.47 -4.34 42.76
C SER A 84 18.48 -4.84 43.82
N PRO A 85 18.67 -4.53 45.12
CA PRO A 85 17.72 -4.90 46.17
C PRO A 85 16.34 -4.25 46.01
N VAL A 86 16.23 -3.18 45.22
CA VAL A 86 14.97 -2.49 44.93
C VAL A 86 14.09 -3.30 43.96
N LEU A 87 14.68 -4.01 42.98
CA LEU A 87 13.91 -4.84 42.04
C LEU A 87 13.36 -6.11 42.69
N LEU A 88 14.08 -6.68 43.65
CA LEU A 88 13.60 -7.84 44.42
C LEU A 88 12.37 -7.49 45.27
N SER A 89 12.25 -6.26 45.80
CA SER A 89 11.06 -5.88 46.57
C SER A 89 9.79 -5.79 45.71
N TRP A 90 9.91 -5.34 44.45
CA TRP A 90 8.79 -5.29 43.50
C TRP A 90 8.33 -6.68 43.07
N ILE A 91 9.25 -7.64 42.91
CA ILE A 91 8.89 -9.02 42.56
C ILE A 91 8.13 -9.68 43.72
N VAL A 92 8.59 -9.51 44.97
CA VAL A 92 7.92 -10.08 46.16
C VAL A 92 6.56 -9.41 46.41
N ALA A 93 6.46 -8.09 46.25
CA ALA A 93 5.19 -7.38 46.39
C ALA A 93 4.18 -7.75 45.28
N GLY A 94 4.65 -7.87 44.03
CA GLY A 94 3.81 -8.24 42.89
C GLY A 94 3.30 -9.68 42.93
N THR A 95 4.14 -10.64 43.33
CA THR A 95 3.71 -12.05 43.47
C THR A 95 2.77 -12.25 44.65
N GLY A 96 2.97 -11.54 45.76
CA GLY A 96 2.04 -11.56 46.90
C GLY A 96 0.65 -10.99 46.54
N GLY A 97 0.62 -9.84 45.86
CA GLY A 97 -0.64 -9.25 45.39
C GLY A 97 -1.40 -10.13 44.40
N LEU A 98 -0.69 -10.76 43.46
CA LEU A 98 -1.29 -11.68 42.49
C LEU A 98 -1.87 -12.94 43.16
N ALA A 99 -1.18 -13.50 44.16
CA ALA A 99 -1.66 -14.67 44.88
C ALA A 99 -2.94 -14.37 45.70
N ILE A 100 -3.03 -13.19 46.32
CA ILE A 100 -4.23 -12.74 47.03
C ILE A 100 -5.38 -12.50 46.04
N LEU A 101 -5.12 -11.87 44.89
CA LEU A 101 -6.12 -11.66 43.85
C LEU A 101 -6.67 -12.99 43.32
N LEU A 102 -5.79 -13.98 43.10
CA LEU A 102 -6.19 -15.32 42.67
C LEU A 102 -7.03 -16.03 43.72
N MET A 103 -6.71 -15.90 45.01
CA MET A 103 -7.55 -16.44 46.09
C MET A 103 -8.96 -15.83 46.09
N ILE A 104 -9.09 -14.52 45.82
CA ILE A 104 -10.41 -13.86 45.76
C ILE A 104 -11.20 -14.29 44.52
N LEU A 105 -10.53 -14.48 43.37
CA LEU A 105 -11.18 -14.87 42.12
C LEU A 105 -11.61 -16.34 42.08
N PHE A 106 -10.93 -17.22 42.84
CA PHE A 106 -11.24 -18.65 42.90
C PHE A 106 -12.06 -19.04 44.14
N ASP A 107 -12.42 -18.10 45.01
CA ASP A 107 -13.38 -18.35 46.11
C ASP A 107 -14.83 -18.30 45.58
N GLU A 108 -15.11 -19.18 44.63
CA GLU A 108 -16.44 -19.37 44.04
C GLU A 108 -17.17 -20.44 44.87
N SER A 109 -17.67 -20.04 46.03
CA SER A 109 -18.67 -20.82 46.77
C SER A 109 -19.59 -19.93 47.61
N PRO A 110 -20.62 -19.33 47.01
CA PRO A 110 -21.87 -19.09 47.70
C PRO A 110 -22.90 -20.13 47.26
N THR A 111 -23.07 -21.16 48.09
CA THR A 111 -24.27 -21.99 48.10
C THR A 111 -25.47 -21.08 48.39
N ILE A 112 -26.22 -20.68 47.38
CA ILE A 112 -27.53 -20.02 47.53
C ILE A 112 -28.60 -20.96 46.94
N PRO A 113 -29.61 -21.38 47.72
CA PRO A 113 -30.69 -22.22 47.24
C PRO A 113 -31.67 -21.42 46.35
N GLN A 114 -31.89 -21.88 45.12
CA GLN A 114 -32.97 -21.37 44.25
C GLN A 114 -34.33 -21.96 44.69
N PRO A 115 -35.39 -21.15 44.77
CA PRO A 115 -36.77 -21.62 44.66
C PRO A 115 -37.23 -21.60 43.19
N GLU A 116 -37.77 -22.74 42.75
CA GLU A 116 -38.46 -22.94 41.48
C GLU A 116 -39.74 -22.09 41.41
N ILE A 117 -39.96 -21.35 40.31
CA ILE A 117 -41.31 -20.95 39.89
C ILE A 117 -41.41 -21.03 38.36
N ASP A 118 -42.11 -22.07 37.93
CA ASP A 118 -42.71 -22.26 36.60
C ASP A 118 -43.88 -21.29 36.35
N ALA A 119 -43.96 -20.77 35.12
CA ALA A 119 -45.19 -20.47 34.34
C ALA A 119 -44.76 -19.84 33.01
N SER A 120 -44.68 -20.57 31.89
CA SER A 120 -45.78 -20.98 31.00
C SER A 120 -46.74 -19.85 30.62
N VAL A 121 -46.72 -19.41 29.34
CA VAL A 121 -47.89 -19.22 28.45
C VAL A 121 -47.39 -18.93 27.01
N LYS A 122 -47.68 -19.87 26.09
CA LYS A 122 -48.24 -19.79 24.70
C LYS A 122 -47.98 -18.56 23.82
N ALA A 123 -48.08 -18.59 22.50
CA ALA A 123 -48.14 -19.55 21.37
C ALA A 123 -48.45 -18.68 20.13
N ASP A 124 -48.23 -19.23 18.93
CA ASP A 124 -48.73 -18.75 17.62
C ASP A 124 -48.08 -17.46 17.05
N ASP A 125 -47.86 -17.29 15.75
CA ASP A 125 -48.38 -17.99 14.56
C ASP A 125 -47.46 -17.72 13.34
N ASN A 126 -47.66 -18.55 12.31
CA ASN A 126 -47.21 -18.56 10.92
C ASN A 126 -46.65 -17.28 10.23
N GLN A 127 -45.69 -17.44 9.30
CA GLN A 127 -45.96 -17.62 7.84
C GLN A 127 -44.76 -17.16 6.95
N GLU A 128 -44.08 -18.11 6.29
CA GLU A 128 -43.50 -17.93 4.93
C GLU A 128 -44.61 -18.33 3.92
N PRO A 129 -44.65 -17.93 2.62
CA PRO A 129 -43.51 -17.96 1.68
C PRO A 129 -43.55 -16.92 0.51
N ALA A 130 -42.66 -17.14 -0.47
CA ALA A 130 -42.67 -16.69 -1.88
C ALA A 130 -42.10 -15.28 -2.16
N ALA A 131 -40.92 -15.14 -2.79
CA ALA A 131 -40.61 -15.36 -4.22
C ALA A 131 -41.22 -14.30 -5.14
N ASP A 132 -40.39 -13.35 -5.61
CA ASP A 132 -40.48 -12.76 -6.96
C ASP A 132 -39.21 -11.94 -7.29
N GLN A 133 -38.31 -12.55 -8.07
CA GLN A 133 -37.63 -11.89 -9.20
C GLN A 133 -38.63 -11.89 -10.37
N PRO A 134 -38.58 -11.07 -11.45
CA PRO A 134 -37.39 -10.59 -12.18
C PRO A 134 -37.58 -9.13 -12.71
N LEU A 135 -36.69 -8.43 -13.42
CA LEU A 135 -36.23 -8.62 -14.80
C LEU A 135 -35.19 -7.52 -15.13
N LEU A 136 -34.07 -7.94 -15.71
CA LEU A 136 -33.12 -7.09 -16.44
C LEU A 136 -33.76 -6.51 -17.70
N PRO A 137 -33.54 -5.22 -18.03
CA PRO A 137 -33.72 -4.72 -19.39
C PRO A 137 -32.48 -5.04 -20.23
N GLU A 138 -32.66 -6.01 -21.13
CA GLU A 138 -31.84 -6.27 -22.31
C GLU A 138 -31.94 -5.06 -23.26
N VAL A 139 -30.89 -4.24 -23.32
CA VAL A 139 -30.80 -3.16 -24.30
C VAL A 139 -30.05 -3.67 -25.51
N ALA A 140 -30.82 -3.68 -26.60
CA ALA A 140 -30.50 -4.10 -27.95
C ALA A 140 -29.17 -3.56 -28.48
N ALA A 141 -28.50 -4.41 -29.25
CA ALA A 141 -27.45 -4.03 -30.19
C ALA A 141 -28.03 -3.14 -31.30
N GLU A 142 -27.45 -1.96 -31.47
CA GLU A 142 -27.70 -1.06 -32.59
C GLU A 142 -26.56 -1.20 -33.63
N PRO A 143 -26.86 -1.42 -34.92
CA PRO A 143 -25.84 -1.59 -35.96
C PRO A 143 -25.41 -0.26 -36.60
N GLU A 144 -24.08 -0.12 -36.75
CA GLU A 144 -23.23 0.65 -37.69
C GLU A 144 -23.70 2.01 -38.26
N PRO A 145 -22.75 2.95 -38.43
CA PRO A 145 -22.33 3.21 -39.81
C PRO A 145 -20.81 3.42 -40.00
N GLY A 146 -20.34 2.92 -41.14
CA GLY A 146 -18.94 2.90 -41.56
C GLY A 146 -18.24 4.26 -41.62
N ILE A 147 -16.99 4.24 -41.19
CA ILE A 147 -16.06 5.37 -41.28
C ILE A 147 -15.26 5.21 -42.58
N PRO A 148 -15.31 6.16 -43.52
CA PRO A 148 -14.52 6.12 -44.74
C PRO A 148 -13.03 6.36 -44.46
N GLU A 149 -12.21 5.59 -45.18
CA GLU A 149 -10.74 5.61 -45.21
C GLU A 149 -10.18 7.01 -45.57
N PRO A 150 -9.29 7.62 -44.76
CA PRO A 150 -8.69 8.90 -45.09
C PRO A 150 -7.62 8.72 -46.17
N ALA A 151 -7.80 9.41 -47.29
CA ALA A 151 -6.82 9.52 -48.35
C ALA A 151 -5.49 10.13 -47.83
N ALA A 152 -4.37 9.54 -48.25
CA ALA A 152 -3.03 10.02 -47.93
C ALA A 152 -2.76 11.42 -48.54
N PRO A 153 -2.12 12.34 -47.80
CA PRO A 153 -1.70 13.62 -48.36
C PRO A 153 -0.49 13.47 -49.28
N GLU A 154 -0.57 14.08 -50.47
CA GLU A 154 0.51 14.20 -51.44
C GLU A 154 1.68 15.03 -50.86
N ILE A 155 2.89 14.48 -50.95
CA ILE A 155 4.13 15.14 -50.53
C ILE A 155 4.54 16.15 -51.61
N PRO A 156 4.76 17.45 -51.30
CA PRO A 156 5.31 18.40 -52.25
C PRO A 156 6.73 18.01 -52.68
N ALA A 157 6.97 18.00 -53.99
CA ALA A 157 8.26 17.68 -54.59
C ALA A 157 9.39 18.60 -54.06
N VAL A 158 10.49 17.98 -53.64
CA VAL A 158 11.73 18.66 -53.26
C VAL A 158 12.34 19.32 -54.52
N PRO A 159 12.61 20.63 -54.52
CA PRO A 159 13.31 21.26 -55.64
C PRO A 159 14.79 20.82 -55.70
N ALA A 160 15.29 20.68 -56.94
CA ALA A 160 16.60 20.14 -57.27
C ALA A 160 17.80 20.95 -56.71
N PRO A 161 18.97 20.34 -56.48
CA PRO A 161 20.06 20.92 -55.67
C PRO A 161 20.90 22.02 -56.35
N ASP A 162 20.69 22.33 -57.63
CA ASP A 162 21.73 23.00 -58.44
C ASP A 162 21.57 24.52 -58.63
N GLN A 163 20.63 25.20 -57.95
CA GLN A 163 20.40 26.63 -58.18
C GLN A 163 21.25 27.60 -57.32
N PHE A 164 22.14 27.12 -56.44
CA PHE A 164 22.86 27.99 -55.51
C PHE A 164 24.37 28.17 -55.81
N ALA A 165 24.89 27.63 -56.91
CA ALA A 165 26.34 27.53 -57.14
C ALA A 165 27.08 28.86 -57.41
N HIS A 166 26.41 29.99 -57.62
CA HIS A 166 27.06 31.23 -58.08
C HIS A 166 26.68 32.52 -57.34
N GLN A 167 26.11 32.46 -56.14
CA GLN A 167 25.94 33.68 -55.34
C GLN A 167 27.20 33.98 -54.50
N PRO A 168 27.89 35.11 -54.72
CA PRO A 168 28.94 35.53 -53.80
C PRO A 168 28.32 35.83 -52.44
N LEU A 169 28.74 35.07 -51.43
CA LEU A 169 28.32 35.26 -50.04
C LEU A 169 28.89 36.58 -49.52
N ILE A 170 28.12 37.66 -49.60
CA ILE A 170 28.46 38.93 -48.96
C ILE A 170 28.07 38.80 -47.48
N ALA A 171 29.07 38.70 -46.60
CA ALA A 171 28.85 38.71 -45.16
C ALA A 171 28.38 40.11 -44.72
N VAL A 172 27.07 40.31 -44.63
CA VAL A 172 26.49 41.53 -44.05
C VAL A 172 26.73 41.51 -42.55
N LYS A 173 27.42 42.53 -42.03
CA LYS A 173 27.63 42.72 -40.59
C LYS A 173 26.26 42.80 -39.90
N PRO A 174 25.96 41.94 -38.91
CA PRO A 174 24.68 41.98 -38.22
C PRO A 174 24.47 43.34 -37.57
N ASN A 175 23.32 43.97 -37.86
CA ASN A 175 22.88 45.14 -37.10
C ASN A 175 22.77 44.73 -35.63
N GLN A 176 23.30 45.57 -34.73
CA GLN A 176 23.24 45.36 -33.29
C GLN A 176 21.78 45.51 -32.82
N ILE A 177 21.01 44.44 -32.89
CA ILE A 177 19.68 44.37 -32.29
C ILE A 177 19.92 44.33 -30.78
N PRO A 178 19.31 45.22 -29.98
CA PRO A 178 19.39 45.14 -28.53
C PRO A 178 18.91 43.76 -28.05
N PRO A 179 19.48 43.20 -26.98
CA PRO A 179 19.12 41.87 -26.51
C PRO A 179 17.62 41.83 -26.24
N LEU A 180 16.95 40.84 -26.84
CA LEU A 180 15.54 40.56 -26.57
C LEU A 180 15.42 40.17 -25.09
N VAL A 181 14.89 41.10 -24.28
CA VAL A 181 14.56 40.80 -22.89
C VAL A 181 13.30 39.96 -22.91
N ALA A 182 13.45 38.64 -22.78
CA ALA A 182 12.33 37.74 -22.58
C ALA A 182 11.61 38.16 -21.29
N ARG A 183 10.36 38.63 -21.42
CA ARG A 183 9.50 38.82 -20.25
C ARG A 183 9.17 37.44 -19.73
N LYS A 184 9.38 37.23 -18.42
CA LYS A 184 8.90 36.03 -17.74
C LYS A 184 7.38 35.96 -17.96
N PRO A 185 6.83 34.84 -18.46
CA PRO A 185 5.40 34.67 -18.55
C PRO A 185 4.75 35.01 -17.21
N ASP A 186 3.66 35.75 -17.23
CA ASP A 186 2.87 35.98 -16.02
C ASP A 186 2.56 34.63 -15.36
N PRO A 187 2.63 34.52 -14.02
CA PRO A 187 2.30 33.30 -13.33
C PRO A 187 0.91 32.83 -13.79
N GLN A 188 0.85 31.73 -14.54
CA GLN A 188 -0.42 31.07 -14.80
C GLN A 188 -0.99 30.69 -13.44
N GLU A 189 -2.21 31.13 -13.18
CA GLU A 189 -3.01 30.70 -12.06
C GLU A 189 -3.07 29.16 -12.11
N GLU A 190 -2.53 28.51 -11.08
CA GLU A 190 -2.47 27.06 -11.02
C GLU A 190 -3.90 26.51 -11.17
N PRO A 191 -4.14 25.55 -12.08
CA PRO A 191 -5.46 24.97 -12.23
C PRO A 191 -5.88 24.37 -10.88
N ALA A 192 -7.10 24.68 -10.44
CA ALA A 192 -7.65 24.16 -9.20
C ALA A 192 -7.63 22.62 -9.26
N VAL A 193 -6.80 22.01 -8.41
CA VAL A 193 -6.76 20.55 -8.24
C VAL A 193 -8.14 20.11 -7.77
N PRO A 194 -8.77 19.11 -8.40
CA PRO A 194 -10.08 18.64 -7.96
C PRO A 194 -9.97 18.13 -6.51
N ALA A 195 -10.80 18.67 -5.62
CA ALA A 195 -10.80 18.26 -4.23
C ALA A 195 -11.27 16.79 -4.12
N THR A 196 -10.46 15.96 -3.47
CA THR A 196 -10.80 14.57 -3.17
C THR A 196 -12.04 14.50 -2.28
N ASP A 197 -13.03 13.68 -2.67
CA ASP A 197 -14.17 13.34 -1.81
C ASP A 197 -13.70 12.33 -0.75
N VAL A 198 -13.53 12.80 0.48
CA VAL A 198 -13.02 12.02 1.60
C VAL A 198 -13.99 10.89 1.97
N THR A 199 -15.30 11.13 1.90
CA THR A 199 -16.30 10.11 2.26
C THR A 199 -16.25 8.94 1.28
N LEU A 200 -16.06 9.21 -0.01
CA LEU A 200 -15.90 8.18 -1.03
C LEU A 200 -14.54 7.49 -0.94
N ALA A 201 -13.45 8.25 -0.76
CA ALA A 201 -12.10 7.72 -0.62
C ALA A 201 -11.98 6.73 0.55
N LEU A 202 -12.65 7.02 1.67
CA LEU A 202 -12.65 6.16 2.86
C LEU A 202 -13.32 4.79 2.63
N GLN A 203 -14.19 4.67 1.63
CA GLN A 203 -14.94 3.45 1.33
C GLN A 203 -14.27 2.56 0.28
N ILE A 204 -13.17 3.01 -0.34
CA ILE A 204 -12.45 2.24 -1.35
C ILE A 204 -12.00 0.89 -0.76
N PRO A 205 -12.33 -0.24 -1.40
CA PRO A 205 -12.00 -1.56 -0.89
C PRO A 205 -10.49 -1.83 -1.01
N ILE A 206 -9.92 -2.40 0.05
CA ILE A 206 -8.53 -2.81 0.16
C ILE A 206 -8.50 -4.31 0.38
N LEU A 207 -7.87 -5.04 -0.54
CA LEU A 207 -7.77 -6.50 -0.48
C LEU A 207 -6.98 -6.95 0.75
N GLU A 208 -5.85 -6.29 1.01
CA GLU A 208 -5.00 -6.57 2.14
C GLU A 208 -4.18 -5.34 2.51
N PHE A 209 -4.14 -5.03 3.81
CA PHE A 209 -3.29 -4.02 4.40
C PHE A 209 -2.40 -4.69 5.45
N ARG A 210 -1.10 -4.39 5.44
CA ARG A 210 -0.12 -4.93 6.40
C ARG A 210 0.82 -3.83 6.86
N GLN A 211 0.79 -3.53 8.16
CA GLN A 211 1.78 -2.72 8.86
C GLN A 211 2.46 -3.62 9.89
N SER A 212 3.55 -4.29 9.48
CA SER A 212 4.25 -5.28 10.31
C SER A 212 5.14 -4.65 11.38
N GLU A 213 5.59 -3.42 11.15
CA GLU A 213 6.43 -2.68 12.09
C GLU A 213 5.57 -1.78 12.97
N GLU A 214 5.83 -1.80 14.26
CA GLU A 214 5.24 -0.87 15.22
C GLU A 214 5.72 0.54 14.93
N ILE A 215 4.78 1.42 14.55
CA ILE A 215 5.07 2.83 14.29
C ILE A 215 4.14 3.72 15.11
N PRO A 216 4.57 4.94 15.48
CA PRO A 216 3.72 5.88 16.20
C PRO A 216 2.45 6.18 15.42
N LEU A 217 1.32 6.26 16.13
CA LEU A 217 0.02 6.62 15.54
C LEU A 217 0.07 7.94 14.75
N SER A 218 0.84 8.94 15.22
CA SER A 218 1.08 10.21 14.54
C SER A 218 1.66 10.05 13.13
N THR A 219 2.53 9.06 12.95
CA THR A 219 3.16 8.73 11.67
C THR A 219 2.13 8.13 10.71
N LEU A 220 1.31 7.19 11.19
CA LEU A 220 0.22 6.63 10.38
C LEU A 220 -0.81 7.68 9.98
N ILE A 221 -1.24 8.51 10.93
CA ILE A 221 -2.16 9.61 10.63
C ILE A 221 -1.59 10.48 9.50
N SER A 222 -0.31 10.86 9.56
CA SER A 222 0.32 11.65 8.51
C SER A 222 0.33 10.94 7.14
N GLN A 223 0.53 9.62 7.12
CA GLN A 223 0.45 8.83 5.88
C GLN A 223 -0.97 8.76 5.31
N PHE A 224 -1.98 8.65 6.18
CA PHE A 224 -3.38 8.72 5.75
C PHE A 224 -3.76 10.11 5.24
N GLU A 225 -3.25 11.18 5.85
CA GLU A 225 -3.42 12.56 5.37
C GLU A 225 -2.85 12.73 3.95
N GLU A 226 -1.65 12.20 3.70
CA GLU A 226 -1.02 12.23 2.37
C GLU A 226 -1.82 11.44 1.33
N MET A 227 -2.24 10.23 1.67
CA MET A 227 -3.01 9.37 0.76
C MET A 227 -4.39 9.93 0.42
N LEU A 228 -5.04 10.60 1.37
CA LEU A 228 -6.37 11.19 1.18
C LEU A 228 -6.32 12.65 0.68
N ASP A 229 -5.12 13.22 0.56
CA ASP A 229 -4.89 14.64 0.25
C ASP A 229 -5.74 15.58 1.14
N THR A 230 -5.87 15.22 2.42
CA THR A 230 -6.68 15.97 3.39
C THR A 230 -6.01 16.01 4.75
N LYS A 231 -6.12 17.16 5.43
CA LYS A 231 -5.65 17.31 6.82
C LYS A 231 -6.69 16.82 7.81
N PHE A 232 -6.23 16.13 8.84
CA PHE A 232 -7.04 15.63 9.93
C PHE A 232 -7.09 16.69 11.03
N LEU A 233 -8.29 16.95 11.54
CA LEU A 233 -8.55 17.92 12.58
C LEU A 233 -8.61 17.20 13.92
N ILE A 234 -7.49 17.21 14.64
CA ILE A 234 -7.37 16.60 15.97
C ILE A 234 -7.91 17.59 17.00
N ALA A 235 -8.89 17.16 17.80
CA ALA A 235 -9.48 17.96 18.86
C ALA A 235 -8.46 18.29 19.97
N ASP A 236 -8.64 19.42 20.66
CA ASP A 236 -7.67 19.92 21.65
C ASP A 236 -7.44 18.94 22.81
N ASN A 237 -8.47 18.18 23.20
CA ASN A 237 -8.38 17.14 24.24
C ASN A 237 -7.45 15.98 23.87
N VAL A 238 -7.26 15.70 22.58
CA VAL A 238 -6.31 14.69 22.08
C VAL A 238 -4.94 15.32 21.85
N LYS A 239 -4.91 16.52 21.25
CA LYS A 239 -3.67 17.26 20.97
C LYS A 239 -2.86 17.58 22.23
N ASN A 240 -3.53 17.83 23.35
CA ASN A 240 -2.92 18.12 24.64
C ASN A 240 -2.34 16.89 25.34
N ASP A 241 -2.61 15.66 24.85
CA ASP A 241 -2.04 14.42 25.38
C ASP A 241 -1.19 13.72 24.28
N PRO A 242 0.08 14.11 24.11
CA PRO A 242 0.95 13.57 23.07
C PRO A 242 1.12 12.05 23.15
N ARG A 243 0.93 11.45 24.33
CA ARG A 243 1.11 10.01 24.53
C ARG A 243 0.15 9.18 23.71
N LEU A 244 -1.06 9.70 23.45
CA LEU A 244 -2.05 9.03 22.61
C LEU A 244 -1.56 8.91 21.16
N LEU A 245 -0.95 9.98 20.63
CA LEU A 245 -0.43 10.02 19.27
C LEU A 245 0.93 9.31 19.11
N GLU A 246 1.69 9.17 20.19
CA GLU A 246 2.95 8.40 20.21
C GLU A 246 2.73 6.91 20.53
N THR A 247 1.48 6.45 20.64
CA THR A 247 1.17 5.04 20.87
C THR A 247 1.65 4.21 19.67
N PRO A 248 2.52 3.21 19.87
CA PRO A 248 2.97 2.34 18.80
C PRO A 248 1.84 1.40 18.40
N VAL A 249 1.52 1.35 17.11
CA VAL A 249 0.46 0.51 16.58
C VAL A 249 1.01 -0.37 15.46
N SER A 250 0.53 -1.61 15.38
CA SER A 250 0.83 -2.55 14.30
C SER A 250 -0.40 -3.39 14.03
N PHE A 251 -0.76 -3.57 12.76
CA PHE A 251 -1.97 -4.29 12.41
C PHE A 251 -1.91 -4.84 10.98
N SER A 252 -2.70 -5.87 10.75
CA SER A 252 -2.84 -6.54 9.46
C SER A 252 -4.30 -6.90 9.27
N GLN A 253 -4.87 -6.53 8.14
CA GLN A 253 -6.27 -6.80 7.84
C GLN A 253 -6.48 -7.12 6.36
N LYS A 254 -7.35 -8.09 6.09
CA LYS A 254 -7.78 -8.47 4.74
C LYS A 254 -9.21 -8.00 4.50
N ASN A 255 -9.56 -7.74 3.24
CA ASN A 255 -10.90 -7.34 2.80
C ASN A 255 -11.47 -6.18 3.65
N THR A 256 -10.74 -5.07 3.66
CA THR A 256 -11.02 -3.90 4.50
C THR A 256 -11.24 -2.65 3.63
N ASN A 257 -11.40 -1.50 4.27
CA ASN A 257 -11.39 -0.18 3.64
C ASN A 257 -10.73 0.83 4.60
N LEU A 258 -10.41 2.02 4.11
CA LEU A 258 -9.73 3.04 4.91
C LEU A 258 -10.53 3.47 6.15
N SER A 259 -11.86 3.55 6.05
CA SER A 259 -12.73 3.84 7.18
C SER A 259 -12.55 2.84 8.32
N ARG A 260 -12.63 1.54 8.02
CA ARG A 260 -12.49 0.45 9.00
C ARG A 260 -11.08 0.41 9.57
N LEU A 261 -10.06 0.60 8.73
CA LEU A 261 -8.67 0.69 9.16
C LEU A 261 -8.49 1.83 10.16
N LEU A 262 -8.92 3.05 9.82
CA LEU A 262 -8.84 4.21 10.72
C LEU A 262 -9.58 3.96 12.03
N THR A 263 -10.79 3.38 12.00
CA THR A 263 -11.53 3.04 13.22
C THR A 263 -10.74 2.10 14.11
N GLN A 264 -10.17 1.03 13.54
CA GLN A 264 -9.43 0.04 14.29
C GLN A 264 -8.15 0.62 14.89
N ILE A 265 -7.37 1.36 14.09
CA ILE A 265 -6.14 2.01 14.52
C ILE A 265 -6.40 3.00 15.66
N LEU A 266 -7.40 3.86 15.51
CA LEU A 266 -7.72 4.88 16.49
C LEU A 266 -8.26 4.27 17.79
N SER A 267 -8.93 3.11 17.71
CA SER A 267 -9.44 2.42 18.90
C SER A 267 -8.32 1.96 19.85
N GLU A 268 -7.11 1.67 19.35
CA GLU A 268 -5.96 1.28 20.18
C GLU A 268 -5.53 2.41 21.14
N ALA A 269 -5.74 3.66 20.74
CA ALA A 269 -5.48 4.85 21.55
C ALA A 269 -6.75 5.43 22.22
N ALA A 270 -7.86 4.67 22.26
CA ALA A 270 -9.17 5.13 22.72
C ALA A 270 -9.62 6.43 22.00
N LEU A 271 -9.36 6.51 20.70
CA LEU A 271 -9.76 7.60 19.82
C LEU A 271 -10.85 7.12 18.86
N THR A 272 -11.65 8.06 18.38
CA THR A 272 -12.63 7.86 17.32
C THR A 272 -12.50 8.98 16.29
N PHE A 273 -13.13 8.81 15.13
CA PHE A 273 -13.18 9.85 14.11
C PHE A 273 -14.58 10.05 13.56
N SER A 274 -14.84 11.27 13.09
CA SER A 274 -16.03 11.61 12.33
C SER A 274 -15.65 12.43 11.10
N VAL A 275 -16.44 12.29 10.02
CA VAL A 275 -16.25 13.09 8.80
C VAL A 275 -17.26 14.23 8.82
N LYS A 276 -16.79 15.48 8.82
CA LYS A 276 -17.63 16.69 8.78
C LYS A 276 -17.05 17.63 7.73
N SER A 277 -17.90 18.13 6.84
CA SER A 277 -17.51 19.10 5.79
C SER A 277 -16.30 18.65 4.96
N ASN A 278 -16.28 17.38 4.54
CA ASN A 278 -15.17 16.77 3.80
C ASN A 278 -13.81 16.81 4.53
N LYS A 279 -13.83 16.82 5.88
CA LYS A 279 -12.64 16.74 6.73
C LYS A 279 -12.83 15.66 7.79
N ILE A 280 -11.74 14.98 8.14
CA ILE A 280 -11.71 13.99 9.21
C ILE A 280 -11.41 14.71 10.52
N HIS A 281 -12.27 14.52 11.50
CA HIS A 281 -12.11 15.03 12.87
C HIS A 281 -11.81 13.86 13.80
N ILE A 282 -10.75 13.98 14.60
CA ILE A 282 -10.35 12.95 15.58
C ILE A 282 -10.62 13.48 16.99
N GLU A 283 -11.31 12.67 17.79
CA GLU A 283 -11.64 12.97 19.18
C GLU A 283 -11.42 11.73 20.08
N ARG A 284 -11.35 11.93 21.39
CA ARG A 284 -11.28 10.82 22.34
C ARG A 284 -12.62 10.08 22.35
N ALA A 285 -12.59 8.76 22.32
CA ALA A 285 -13.80 7.96 22.44
C ALA A 285 -14.45 8.23 23.81
N GLU A 286 -15.75 8.54 23.81
CA GLU A 286 -16.51 8.60 25.06
C GLU A 286 -16.53 7.19 25.66
N GLY A 287 -15.99 7.05 26.88
CA GLY A 287 -15.87 5.76 27.55
C GLY A 287 -17.22 5.06 27.63
N SER A 288 -17.29 3.84 27.09
CA SER A 288 -18.32 2.86 27.46
C SER A 288 -17.98 2.24 28.81
#